data_AF-R8BI02-F1
#
_entry.id   AF-R8BI02-F1
#
_cell.length_a   1.000
_cell.length_b   1.000
_cell.length_c   1.000
_cell.angle_alpha   90.00
_cell.angle_beta   90.00
_cell.angle_gamma   90.00
#
_symmetry.space_group_name_H-M   'P 1'
#
loop_
_entity.id
_entity.type
_entity.pdbx_description
1 polymer ?
#
loop_
_entity_poly.entity_id
_entity_poly.type
_entity_poly.pdbx_seq_one_letter_code
_entity_poly.pdbx_strand_id
1 'polypeptide(L)'
;MLGSNLLLVALAAVAAHAGSLDITQEVRRGFGAGVVYPRQSADSSTNLQSFTGALGGIKASAITNSGDTQRPFEVDGDTFTDFQSAANRACDNQHNACAELSNNGTADFPVSDCDQQTTECKSAATSSTETAFTSLVSSNADFDFFCES
;
A
#
# COMPACT_ATOMS: atom_id res chain seq x y z
N MET A 1 18.84 42.06 -39.27
CA MET A 1 19.81 41.27 -40.03
C MET A 1 19.54 39.80 -39.71
N LEU A 2 19.01 39.09 -40.70
CA LEU A 2 18.80 37.65 -40.68
C LEU A 2 20.16 36.94 -40.67
N GLY A 3 20.29 35.86 -39.90
CA GLY A 3 21.47 35.02 -39.86
C GLY A 3 21.11 33.59 -39.50
N SER A 4 20.36 32.95 -40.39
CA SER A 4 20.10 31.51 -40.39
C SER A 4 21.42 30.72 -40.49
N ASN A 5 21.70 29.86 -39.52
CA ASN A 5 22.65 28.76 -39.70
C ASN A 5 21.90 27.44 -39.62
N LEU A 6 21.39 27.06 -40.79
CA LEU A 6 20.83 25.76 -41.10
C LEU A 6 22.02 24.82 -41.38
N LEU A 7 22.31 23.90 -40.47
CA LEU A 7 23.18 22.76 -40.76
C LEU A 7 22.35 21.47 -40.66
N LEU A 8 21.94 20.99 -41.84
CA LEU A 8 21.38 19.66 -42.05
C LEU A 8 22.46 18.60 -41.78
N VAL A 9 22.18 17.64 -40.92
CA VAL A 9 22.85 16.34 -40.93
C VAL A 9 21.79 15.28 -41.20
N ALA A 10 21.92 14.63 -42.35
CA ALA A 10 21.01 13.59 -42.83
C ALA A 10 21.63 12.20 -42.63
N LEU A 11 20.72 11.26 -42.31
CA LEU A 11 20.74 9.81 -42.55
C LEU A 11 21.68 8.88 -41.75
N ALA A 12 21.06 8.05 -40.91
CA ALA A 12 21.13 6.59 -41.06
C ALA A 12 19.83 5.95 -40.52
N ALA A 13 19.17 5.17 -41.38
CA ALA A 13 17.95 4.43 -41.07
C ALA A 13 18.26 3.23 -40.14
N VAL A 14 17.61 3.18 -38.97
CA VAL A 14 17.58 1.96 -38.14
C VAL A 14 16.33 1.17 -38.51
N ALA A 15 16.57 -0.09 -38.88
CA ALA A 15 15.58 -1.04 -39.35
C ALA A 15 14.52 -1.38 -38.29
N ALA A 16 13.31 -1.63 -38.81
CA ALA A 16 12.09 -2.06 -38.13
C ALA A 16 12.29 -2.98 -36.92
N HIS A 17 11.70 -2.59 -35.80
CA HIS A 17 11.24 -3.53 -34.78
C HIS A 17 9.73 -3.39 -34.77
N ALA A 18 9.06 -4.23 -35.55
CA ALA A 18 7.63 -4.43 -35.49
C ALA A 18 7.32 -5.07 -34.13
N GLY A 19 6.93 -4.22 -33.20
CA GLY A 19 6.48 -4.60 -31.87
C GLY A 19 5.44 -3.60 -31.41
N SER A 20 4.40 -3.42 -32.22
CA SER A 20 3.15 -2.85 -31.71
C SER A 20 2.66 -3.80 -30.62
N LEU A 21 2.94 -3.46 -29.36
CA LEU A 21 2.20 -3.99 -28.22
C LEU A 21 0.80 -3.38 -28.31
N ASP A 22 0.02 -3.96 -29.21
CA ASP A 22 -1.42 -3.84 -29.28
C ASP A 22 -1.97 -4.51 -28.02
N ILE A 23 -2.24 -3.70 -26.99
CA ILE A 23 -2.78 -4.15 -25.69
C ILE A 23 -4.29 -4.41 -25.78
N THR A 24 -4.90 -4.51 -26.97
CA THR A 24 -6.38 -4.54 -27.07
C THR A 24 -6.95 -5.59 -28.02
N GLN A 25 -6.14 -6.34 -28.78
CA GLN A 25 -6.65 -7.40 -29.66
C GLN A 25 -6.35 -8.86 -29.26
N GLU A 26 -5.87 -9.13 -28.03
CA GLU A 26 -5.81 -10.50 -27.49
C GLU A 26 -6.86 -10.79 -26.40
N VAL A 27 -7.75 -9.84 -26.07
CA VAL A 27 -8.81 -10.06 -25.06
C VAL A 27 -10.05 -10.78 -25.63
N ARG A 28 -10.14 -10.99 -26.96
CA ARG A 28 -11.32 -11.62 -27.61
C ARG A 28 -11.14 -13.05 -28.12
N ARG A 29 -9.97 -13.67 -27.97
CA ARG A 29 -9.78 -15.10 -28.32
C ARG A 29 -9.60 -16.03 -27.12
N GLY A 30 -9.83 -15.53 -25.90
CA GLY A 30 -9.68 -16.27 -24.65
C GLY A 30 -10.96 -16.59 -23.88
N PHE A 31 -12.16 -16.35 -24.45
CA PHE A 31 -13.44 -16.69 -23.80
C PHE A 31 -13.97 -18.07 -24.24
N GLY A 32 -13.08 -19.07 -24.22
CA GLY A 32 -13.40 -20.45 -24.63
C GLY A 32 -12.60 -21.54 -23.93
N ALA A 33 -11.64 -21.18 -23.07
CA ALA A 33 -10.91 -22.12 -22.23
C ALA A 33 -10.75 -21.46 -20.87
N GLY A 34 -11.30 -22.08 -19.83
CA GLY A 34 -11.39 -21.54 -18.46
C GLY A 34 -10.02 -21.24 -17.85
N VAL A 35 -9.47 -20.08 -18.17
CA VAL A 35 -8.33 -19.49 -17.48
C VAL A 35 -8.89 -18.61 -16.38
N VAL A 36 -8.95 -19.15 -15.17
CA VAL A 36 -9.12 -18.38 -13.95
C VAL A 36 -7.89 -17.49 -13.82
N TYR A 37 -8.03 -16.20 -14.10
CA TYR A 37 -7.02 -15.22 -13.71
C TYR A 37 -7.01 -15.14 -12.18
N PRO A 38 -5.91 -15.43 -11.47
CA PRO A 38 -5.83 -15.12 -10.06
C PRO A 38 -5.87 -13.59 -9.94
N ARG A 39 -6.98 -13.03 -9.43
CA ARG A 39 -6.98 -11.65 -8.95
C ARG A 39 -6.29 -11.66 -7.59
N GLN A 40 -4.98 -11.46 -7.65
CA GLN A 40 -4.09 -10.92 -6.62
C GLN A 40 -4.50 -11.30 -5.19
N SER A 41 -3.86 -12.34 -4.66
CA SER A 41 -3.72 -12.52 -3.21
C SER A 41 -2.91 -11.35 -2.66
N ALA A 42 -3.60 -10.24 -2.43
CA ALA A 42 -3.11 -8.99 -1.85
C ALA A 42 -3.26 -9.04 -0.33
N ASP A 43 -2.83 -10.13 0.30
CA ASP A 43 -3.06 -10.31 1.74
C ASP A 43 -1.98 -9.60 2.56
N SER A 44 -0.72 -9.59 2.09
CA SER A 44 0.39 -8.86 2.75
C SER A 44 0.55 -7.41 2.27
N SER A 45 -0.17 -6.97 1.22
CA SER A 45 -0.03 -5.62 0.63
C SER A 45 -1.05 -4.61 1.15
N THR A 46 -2.02 -5.05 1.93
CA THR A 46 -3.06 -4.16 2.48
C THR A 46 -2.59 -3.63 3.83
N ASN A 47 -2.45 -2.30 3.93
CA ASN A 47 -2.12 -1.63 5.19
C ASN A 47 -3.41 -1.18 5.88
N LEU A 48 -3.66 -1.67 7.09
CA LEU A 48 -4.82 -1.26 7.91
C LEU A 48 -4.54 -0.02 8.77
N GLN A 49 -3.31 0.52 8.77
CA GLN A 49 -3.01 1.79 9.43
C GLN A 49 -3.60 2.95 8.62
N SER A 50 -4.68 3.54 9.15
CA SER A 50 -5.43 4.63 8.51
C SER A 50 -4.88 6.02 8.85
N PHE A 51 -4.07 6.16 9.90
CA PHE A 51 -3.48 7.44 10.27
C PHE A 51 -2.37 7.86 9.31
N THR A 52 -2.53 9.03 8.68
CA THR A 52 -1.58 9.56 7.69
C THR A 52 -0.71 10.71 8.20
N GLY A 53 -0.93 11.17 9.43
CA GLY A 53 -0.12 12.23 10.03
C GLY A 53 1.36 11.80 10.14
N ALA A 54 2.28 12.72 9.83
CA ALA A 54 3.70 12.40 9.75
C ALA A 54 4.58 13.59 10.17
N LEU A 55 4.64 13.86 11.48
CA LEU A 55 5.42 14.98 12.00
C LEU A 55 6.90 14.69 11.80
N GLY A 56 7.65 15.65 11.25
CA GLY A 56 9.05 15.43 10.85
C GLY A 56 9.23 14.34 9.77
N GLY A 57 8.17 13.99 9.04
CA GLY A 57 8.20 12.92 8.03
C GLY A 57 8.07 11.50 8.59
N ILE A 58 7.87 11.35 9.91
CA ILE A 58 7.77 10.04 10.58
C ILE A 58 6.32 9.55 10.54
N LYS A 59 6.06 8.51 9.74
CA LYS A 59 4.75 7.88 9.60
C LYS A 59 4.56 6.75 10.61
N ALA A 60 3.32 6.46 10.95
CA ALA A 60 2.99 5.22 11.66
C ALA A 60 3.30 3.99 10.79
N SER A 61 3.80 2.95 11.44
CA SER A 61 4.14 1.69 10.79
C SER A 61 2.91 1.04 10.17
N ALA A 62 3.12 0.30 9.08
CA ALA A 62 2.03 -0.41 8.43
C ALA A 62 1.53 -1.57 9.32
N ILE A 63 0.22 -1.79 9.30
CA ILE A 63 -0.41 -2.98 9.89
C ILE A 63 -0.75 -3.90 8.72
N THR A 64 0.00 -4.99 8.59
CA THR A 64 -0.11 -5.93 7.47
C THR A 64 -0.54 -7.31 7.94
N ASN A 65 -0.95 -8.19 7.02
CA ASN A 65 -1.29 -9.56 7.37
C ASN A 65 -0.01 -10.37 7.60
N SER A 66 0.13 -10.93 8.81
CA SER A 66 1.27 -11.78 9.20
C SER A 66 1.28 -13.15 8.52
N GLY A 67 0.14 -13.59 7.99
CA GLY A 67 -0.10 -14.96 7.51
C GLY A 67 -0.39 -15.98 8.62
N ASP A 68 -0.29 -15.60 9.89
CA ASP A 68 -0.65 -16.44 11.03
C ASP A 68 -2.10 -16.20 11.44
N THR A 69 -2.96 -17.21 11.30
CA THR A 69 -4.38 -17.10 11.65
C THR A 69 -4.63 -16.87 13.14
N GLN A 70 -3.69 -17.21 14.02
CA GLN A 70 -3.80 -16.93 15.45
C GLN A 70 -3.34 -15.52 15.81
N ARG A 71 -2.47 -14.92 14.99
CA ARG A 71 -1.91 -13.58 15.20
C ARG A 71 -1.87 -12.79 13.89
N PRO A 72 -3.02 -12.47 13.29
CA PRO A 72 -3.11 -12.07 11.89
C PRO A 72 -2.53 -10.68 11.58
N PHE A 73 -2.29 -9.85 12.59
CA PHE A 73 -1.75 -8.50 12.39
C PHE A 73 -0.25 -8.49 12.61
N GLU A 74 0.51 -7.87 11.71
CA GLU A 74 1.95 -7.65 11.83
C GLU A 74 2.27 -6.16 11.73
N VAL A 75 3.17 -5.70 12.62
CA VAL A 75 3.74 -4.35 12.63
C VAL A 75 5.24 -4.46 12.89
N ASP A 76 6.06 -4.09 11.92
CA ASP A 76 7.53 -4.13 12.00
C ASP A 76 8.10 -5.47 12.50
N GLY A 77 7.46 -6.59 12.12
CA GLY A 77 7.85 -7.95 12.51
C GLY A 77 7.27 -8.44 13.84
N ASP A 78 6.61 -7.58 14.62
CA ASP A 78 5.81 -7.99 15.77
C ASP A 78 4.40 -8.38 15.33
N THR A 79 3.92 -9.56 15.74
CA THR A 79 2.56 -10.02 15.41
C THR A 79 1.58 -9.77 16.56
N PHE A 80 0.28 -9.67 16.28
CA PHE A 80 -0.77 -9.36 17.27
C PHE A 80 -2.05 -10.15 16.98
N THR A 81 -2.80 -10.43 18.04
CA THR A 81 -4.09 -11.14 17.99
C THR A 81 -5.25 -10.25 17.60
N ASP A 82 -5.14 -8.94 17.83
CA ASP A 82 -6.19 -7.95 17.57
C ASP A 82 -5.62 -6.67 16.94
N PHE A 83 -6.47 -6.00 16.14
CA PHE A 83 -6.11 -4.79 15.41
C PHE A 83 -5.74 -3.63 16.33
N GLN A 84 -6.44 -3.45 17.45
CA GLN A 84 -6.20 -2.31 18.33
C GLN A 84 -4.81 -2.36 18.96
N SER A 85 -4.36 -3.56 19.39
CA SER A 85 -3.00 -3.78 19.89
C SER A 85 -1.95 -3.50 18.81
N ALA A 86 -2.17 -3.98 17.59
CA ALA A 86 -1.27 -3.71 16.46
C ALA A 86 -1.21 -2.21 16.12
N ALA A 87 -2.36 -1.54 16.04
CA ALA A 87 -2.44 -0.12 15.75
C ALA A 87 -1.80 0.74 16.84
N ASN A 88 -2.00 0.39 18.11
CA ASN A 88 -1.30 1.05 19.21
C ASN A 88 0.20 0.91 19.07
N ARG A 89 0.71 -0.30 18.73
CA ARG A 89 2.14 -0.49 18.49
C ARG A 89 2.66 0.36 17.33
N ALA A 90 1.92 0.44 16.23
CA ALA A 90 2.30 1.28 15.09
C ALA A 90 2.39 2.77 15.46
N CYS A 91 1.45 3.27 16.28
CA CYS A 91 1.48 4.63 16.80
C CYS A 91 2.62 4.86 17.81
N ASP A 92 2.93 3.88 18.65
CA ASP A 92 4.05 3.97 19.59
C ASP A 92 5.41 3.95 18.88
N ASN A 93 5.54 3.13 17.82
CA ASN A 93 6.73 3.12 16.96
C ASN A 93 6.93 4.49 16.27
N GLN A 94 5.84 5.11 15.78
CA GLN A 94 5.88 6.48 15.25
C GLN A 94 6.37 7.48 16.30
N HIS A 95 5.78 7.42 17.50
CA HIS A 95 6.11 8.33 18.59
C HIS A 95 7.60 8.27 18.92
N ASN A 96 8.14 7.06 19.09
CA ASN A 96 9.54 6.87 19.45
C ASN A 96 10.46 7.45 18.37
N ALA A 97 10.20 7.19 17.08
CA ALA A 97 10.99 7.74 15.99
C ALA A 97 10.84 9.29 15.87
N CYS A 98 9.65 9.83 16.15
CA CYS A 98 9.42 11.27 16.20
C CYS A 98 10.17 11.93 17.36
N ALA A 99 10.11 11.32 18.54
CA ALA A 99 10.79 11.79 19.74
C ALA A 99 12.31 11.70 19.57
N GLU A 100 12.84 10.64 18.96
CA GLU A 100 14.24 10.54 18.58
C GLU A 100 14.66 11.69 17.66
N LEU A 101 13.85 12.01 16.63
CA LEU A 101 14.13 13.11 15.72
C LEU A 101 14.16 14.47 16.46
N SER A 102 13.17 14.73 17.33
CA SER A 102 13.13 15.95 18.16
C SER A 102 14.32 16.02 19.13
N ASN A 103 14.64 14.92 19.82
CA ASN A 103 15.73 14.87 20.78
C ASN A 103 17.13 14.96 20.15
N ASN A 104 17.28 14.53 18.89
CA ASN A 104 18.54 14.64 18.16
C ASN A 104 18.87 16.08 17.72
N GLY A 105 17.97 17.05 17.98
CA GLY A 105 18.19 18.47 17.72
C GLY A 105 18.12 18.86 16.24
N THR A 106 17.64 17.96 15.38
CA THR A 106 17.46 18.18 13.93
C THR A 106 16.05 18.59 13.56
N ALA A 107 15.09 18.50 14.48
CA ALA A 107 13.71 18.91 14.29
C ALA A 107 13.42 20.28 14.92
N ASP A 108 12.57 21.06 14.25
CA ASP A 108 12.11 22.39 14.70
C ASP A 108 10.84 22.32 15.57
N PHE A 109 10.54 21.16 16.17
CA PHE A 109 9.35 20.94 17.00
C PHE A 109 9.71 20.19 18.29
N PRO A 110 9.00 20.44 19.41
CA PRO A 110 9.20 19.73 20.66
C PRO A 110 8.60 18.31 20.65
N VAL A 111 9.07 17.46 21.57
CA VAL A 111 8.52 16.09 21.77
C VAL A 111 7.01 16.11 22.10
N SER A 112 6.49 17.18 22.69
CA SER A 112 5.05 17.33 22.94
C SER A 112 4.19 17.28 21.68
N ASP A 113 4.74 17.69 20.54
CA ASP A 113 4.04 17.61 19.26
C ASP A 113 4.00 16.15 18.77
N CYS A 114 5.02 15.36 19.09
CA CYS A 114 5.00 13.91 18.90
C CYS A 114 3.96 13.23 19.81
N ASP A 115 3.80 13.68 21.06
CA ASP A 115 2.74 13.16 21.97
C ASP A 115 1.33 13.44 21.43
N GLN A 116 1.13 14.64 20.90
CA GLN A 116 -0.13 15.02 20.26
C GLN A 116 -0.41 14.11 19.05
N GLN A 117 0.59 13.92 18.19
CA GLN A 117 0.46 13.05 17.03
C GLN A 117 0.13 11.60 17.42
N THR A 118 0.74 11.06 18.48
CA THR A 118 0.41 9.71 18.98
C THR A 118 -1.04 9.61 19.45
N THR A 119 -1.54 10.65 20.13
CA THR A 119 -2.95 10.72 20.56
C THR A 119 -3.89 10.69 19.36
N GLU A 120 -3.60 11.49 18.33
CA GLU A 120 -4.38 11.53 17.09
C GLU A 120 -4.32 10.17 16.35
N CYS A 121 -3.13 9.56 16.29
CA CYS A 121 -2.94 8.23 15.70
C CYS A 121 -3.79 7.16 16.38
N LYS A 122 -3.76 7.10 17.72
CA LYS A 122 -4.56 6.14 18.50
C LYS A 122 -6.06 6.41 18.37
N SER A 123 -6.48 7.67 18.32
CA SER A 123 -7.89 8.04 18.08
C SER A 123 -8.36 7.62 16.69
N ALA A 124 -7.50 7.75 15.66
CA ALA A 124 -7.80 7.29 14.31
C ALA A 124 -7.93 5.77 14.25
N ALA A 125 -7.09 5.04 14.98
CA ALA A 125 -7.18 3.58 15.10
C ALA A 125 -8.53 3.15 15.70
N THR A 126 -9.00 3.80 16.77
CA THR A 126 -10.31 3.50 17.36
C THR A 126 -11.49 3.84 16.44
N SER A 127 -11.28 4.76 15.49
CA SER A 127 -12.29 5.17 14.50
C SER A 127 -12.20 4.39 13.18
N SER A 128 -11.26 3.45 13.06
CA SER A 128 -11.05 2.69 11.82
C SER A 128 -12.22 1.74 11.55
N THR A 129 -12.73 1.75 10.31
CA THR A 129 -13.76 0.80 9.86
C THR A 129 -13.17 -0.51 9.38
N GLU A 130 -11.92 -0.48 8.91
CA GLU A 130 -11.19 -1.65 8.42
C GLU A 130 -10.26 -2.15 9.52
N THR A 131 -10.72 -3.15 10.28
CA THR A 131 -10.00 -3.73 11.43
C THR A 131 -9.67 -5.21 11.25
N ALA A 132 -9.87 -5.75 10.05
CA ALA A 132 -9.57 -7.13 9.71
C ALA A 132 -9.11 -7.25 8.26
N PHE A 133 -8.25 -8.21 7.98
CA PHE A 133 -7.93 -8.58 6.61
C PHE A 133 -9.09 -9.40 6.05
N THR A 134 -9.70 -8.93 4.96
CA THR A 134 -10.65 -9.75 4.22
C THR A 134 -9.87 -10.90 3.60
N SER A 135 -9.89 -12.04 4.27
CA SER A 135 -9.39 -13.28 3.70
C SER A 135 -10.30 -13.63 2.53
N LEU A 136 -9.87 -13.29 1.32
CA LEU A 136 -10.41 -13.85 0.09
C LEU A 136 -9.96 -15.32 0.04
N VAL A 137 -10.39 -16.12 1.00
CA VAL A 137 -10.37 -17.57 0.84
C VAL A 137 -11.36 -17.81 -0.29
N SER A 138 -10.83 -18.04 -1.48
CA SER A 138 -11.55 -18.82 -2.48
C SER A 138 -11.71 -20.23 -1.90
N SER A 139 -12.60 -20.36 -0.93
CA SER A 139 -13.11 -21.64 -0.49
C SER A 139 -14.06 -22.08 -1.59
N ASN A 140 -13.48 -22.68 -2.63
CA ASN A 140 -14.11 -23.62 -3.53
C ASN A 140 -15.54 -23.26 -3.95
N ALA A 141 -15.70 -22.42 -4.99
CA ALA A 141 -16.88 -22.40 -5.86
C ALA A 141 -18.21 -22.85 -5.24
N ASP A 142 -18.62 -22.28 -4.11
CA ASP A 142 -19.99 -22.40 -3.64
C ASP A 142 -20.69 -21.12 -4.07
N PHE A 143 -21.19 -21.17 -5.29
CA PHE A 143 -22.09 -20.17 -5.86
C PHE A 143 -23.46 -20.32 -5.20
N ASP A 144 -23.57 -20.00 -3.91
CA ASP A 144 -24.87 -19.81 -3.25
C ASP A 144 -25.20 -18.31 -3.17
N PHE A 145 -25.00 -17.61 -4.29
CA PHE A 145 -25.76 -16.40 -4.57
C PHE A 145 -26.79 -16.77 -5.62
N PHE A 146 -27.73 -17.61 -5.20
CA PHE A 146 -29.03 -17.65 -5.84
C PHE A 146 -29.58 -16.23 -5.80
N CYS A 147 -29.47 -15.53 -6.94
CA CYS A 147 -30.50 -14.59 -7.35
C CYS A 147 -31.82 -15.39 -7.43
N GLU A 148 -32.50 -15.61 -6.32
CA GLU A 148 -33.88 -16.05 -6.32
C GLU A 148 -34.72 -14.90 -5.76
N SER A 149 -35.19 -14.07 -6.69
CA SER A 149 -36.35 -13.18 -6.53
C SER A 149 -37.46 -13.70 -7.41
#